data_AF-A0A1E3W9P1-F1
#
_entry.id   AF-A0A1E3W9P1-F1
#
_cell.length_a   1.000
_cell.length_b   1.000
_cell.length_c   1.000
_cell.angle_alpha   90.00
_cell.angle_beta   90.00
_cell.angle_gamma   90.00
#
_symmetry.space_group_name_H-M   'P 1'
#
loop_
_entity.id
_entity.type
_entity.pdbx_description
1 polymer ?
#
loop_
_entity_poly.entity_id
_entity_poly.type
_entity_poly.pdbx_seq_one_letter_code
_entity_poly.pdbx_strand_id
1 'polypeptide(L)'
;METKLQALRDAVKRYDPNQPRVPAGNPEGGQWTDGGGGTGGRLPSGPGTLLDVDDSPSERVRLAANKPRNQRRDFPRIPRRRPRTEKERNRALRNLTKLVDQLIQEDEVFRSIEVILDVLDVGDWVLREYREVLQTHINPTKTLEELHEDVFKTIPGTQVHHIVEQGSAYQDGFPRSAIDASDNLVRIPIVRHEEITGWFNTRNPRFGGRKPREYLRGRTWEERRKLGIEALMKFEVLKR
;
A
#
# COMPACT_ATOMS: atom_id res chain seq x y z
N MET A 1 -1.21 1.16 20.91
CA MET A 1 -0.77 0.85 19.53
C MET A 1 -0.26 -0.59 19.45
N GLU A 2 0.61 -0.99 20.37
CA GLU A 2 1.27 -2.30 20.48
C GLU A 2 0.32 -3.53 20.40
N THR A 3 -0.83 -3.50 21.09
CA THR A 3 -1.81 -4.62 21.06
C THR A 3 -2.56 -4.78 19.73
N LYS A 4 -2.56 -3.77 18.85
CA LYS A 4 -3.20 -3.81 17.53
C LYS A 4 -2.24 -4.33 16.47
N LEU A 5 -1.02 -3.80 16.47
CA LEU A 5 0.06 -4.27 15.62
C LEU A 5 0.36 -5.75 15.89
N GLN A 6 0.40 -6.16 17.17
CA GLN A 6 0.56 -7.57 17.51
C GLN A 6 -0.54 -8.46 16.92
N ALA A 7 -1.79 -8.00 16.93
CA ALA A 7 -2.87 -8.78 16.34
C ALA A 7 -2.83 -8.83 14.81
N LEU A 8 -2.35 -7.77 14.15
CA LEU A 8 -2.08 -7.81 12.71
C LEU A 8 -0.95 -8.79 12.40
N ARG A 9 0.15 -8.77 13.18
CA ARG A 9 1.25 -9.73 13.07
C ARG A 9 0.72 -11.17 13.24
N ASP A 10 -0.08 -11.42 14.26
CA ASP A 10 -0.65 -12.75 14.51
C ASP A 10 -1.63 -13.18 13.41
N ALA A 11 -2.35 -12.23 12.80
CA ALA A 11 -3.23 -12.50 11.66
C ALA A 11 -2.41 -12.87 10.40
N VAL A 12 -1.35 -12.11 10.10
CA VAL A 12 -0.43 -12.41 9.00
C VAL A 12 0.25 -13.77 9.19
N LYS A 13 0.74 -14.09 10.41
CA LYS A 13 1.36 -15.39 10.71
C LYS A 13 0.42 -16.58 10.56
N ARG A 14 -0.90 -16.36 10.71
CA ARG A 14 -1.95 -17.38 10.59
C ARG A 14 -2.66 -17.36 9.23
N TYR A 15 -2.25 -16.47 8.32
CA TYR A 15 -2.86 -16.34 7.01
C TYR A 15 -2.62 -17.61 6.18
N ASP A 16 -3.69 -18.17 5.63
CA ASP A 16 -3.64 -19.24 4.63
C ASP A 16 -4.46 -18.79 3.41
N PRO A 17 -3.84 -18.61 2.23
CA PRO A 17 -4.53 -18.10 1.05
C PRO A 17 -5.70 -18.97 0.59
N ASN A 18 -5.70 -20.27 0.92
CA ASN A 18 -6.68 -21.25 0.44
C ASN A 18 -7.91 -21.40 1.34
N GLN A 19 -8.00 -20.69 2.47
CA GLN A 19 -9.20 -20.84 3.31
C GLN A 19 -10.44 -20.32 2.56
N PRO A 20 -11.61 -20.95 2.77
CA PRO A 20 -12.81 -20.64 2.01
C PRO A 20 -13.29 -19.21 2.26
N ARG A 21 -13.69 -18.54 1.18
CA ARG A 21 -14.17 -17.15 1.19
C ARG A 21 -15.60 -17.05 0.67
N VAL A 22 -16.30 -16.01 1.08
CA VAL A 22 -17.59 -15.66 0.50
C VAL A 22 -17.38 -15.40 -1.01
N PRO A 23 -18.12 -16.09 -1.91
CA PRO A 23 -17.95 -15.96 -3.35
C PRO A 23 -18.16 -14.53 -3.87
N ALA A 24 -17.49 -14.22 -4.99
CA ALA A 24 -17.71 -12.97 -5.72
C ALA A 24 -19.17 -12.86 -6.18
N GLY A 25 -19.77 -11.67 -6.04
CA GLY A 25 -21.18 -11.40 -6.35
C GLY A 25 -22.08 -11.26 -5.12
N ASN A 26 -21.61 -11.64 -3.93
CA ASN A 26 -22.26 -11.36 -2.66
C ASN A 26 -21.84 -9.97 -2.12
N PRO A 27 -22.72 -9.19 -1.45
CA PRO A 27 -22.34 -7.97 -0.72
C PRO A 27 -21.16 -8.13 0.25
N GLU A 28 -20.92 -9.34 0.73
CA GLU A 28 -19.85 -9.76 1.62
C GLU A 28 -18.73 -10.53 0.92
N GLY A 29 -18.70 -10.55 -0.41
CA GLY A 29 -17.70 -11.26 -1.21
C GLY A 29 -16.27 -10.91 -0.80
N GLY A 30 -15.43 -11.93 -0.66
CA GLY A 30 -14.04 -11.81 -0.21
C GLY A 30 -13.82 -11.98 1.30
N GLN A 31 -14.88 -12.03 2.13
CA GLN A 31 -14.75 -12.35 3.56
C GLN A 31 -14.38 -13.81 3.79
N TRP A 32 -13.65 -14.08 4.87
CA TRP A 32 -13.33 -15.44 5.33
C TRP A 32 -14.58 -16.16 5.84
N THR A 33 -14.73 -17.44 5.48
CA THR A 33 -15.81 -18.31 5.96
C THR A 33 -15.22 -19.50 6.71
N ASP A 34 -15.97 -20.09 7.63
CA ASP A 34 -15.50 -21.19 8.49
C ASP A 34 -15.50 -22.57 7.81
N GLY A 35 -15.82 -22.65 6.51
CA GLY A 35 -15.74 -23.90 5.73
C GLY A 35 -16.65 -25.03 6.23
N GLY A 36 -17.63 -24.74 7.08
CA GLY A 36 -18.47 -25.75 7.74
C GLY A 36 -19.52 -26.38 6.81
N GLY A 37 -19.11 -27.29 5.93
CA GLY A 37 -20.00 -28.15 5.14
C GLY A 37 -19.76 -29.63 5.46
N GLY A 38 -20.60 -30.26 6.28
CA GLY A 38 -20.44 -31.66 6.68
C GLY A 38 -21.68 -32.35 7.25
N THR A 39 -22.56 -32.78 6.34
CA THR A 39 -23.50 -33.92 6.40
C THR A 39 -24.58 -33.99 7.49
N GLY A 40 -25.84 -33.84 7.05
CA GLY A 40 -27.01 -34.36 7.73
C GLY A 40 -27.10 -35.89 7.68
N GLY A 41 -27.54 -36.47 8.79
CA GLY A 41 -27.91 -37.88 8.96
C GLY A 41 -29.12 -37.96 9.89
N ARG A 42 -30.00 -38.93 9.64
CA ARG A 42 -31.44 -38.93 9.94
C ARG A 42 -31.80 -39.91 11.08
N LEU A 43 -32.51 -39.43 12.13
CA LEU A 43 -33.54 -40.07 13.03
C LEU A 43 -33.11 -41.26 13.95
N PRO A 44 -33.85 -41.64 15.05
CA PRO A 44 -35.26 -41.36 15.41
C PRO A 44 -35.58 -41.01 16.90
N SER A 45 -36.88 -40.82 17.15
CA SER A 45 -37.60 -40.34 18.34
C SER A 45 -37.64 -41.25 19.59
N GLY A 46 -37.75 -40.65 20.78
CA GLY A 46 -38.20 -41.26 22.06
C GLY A 46 -38.44 -40.19 23.16
N PRO A 47 -39.41 -40.34 24.10
CA PRO A 47 -39.93 -39.22 24.92
C PRO A 47 -39.50 -39.21 26.42
N GLY A 48 -39.47 -38.01 27.03
CA GLY A 48 -39.34 -37.73 28.49
C GLY A 48 -37.87 -37.61 28.96
N THR A 49 -37.41 -36.63 29.76
CA THR A 49 -38.06 -35.76 30.76
C THR A 49 -37.10 -34.58 31.05
N LEU A 50 -37.66 -33.46 31.51
CA LEU A 50 -36.97 -32.26 32.01
C LEU A 50 -35.88 -32.55 33.07
N LEU A 51 -34.73 -31.91 32.96
CA LEU A 51 -34.19 -30.93 33.94
C LEU A 51 -32.81 -30.40 33.50
N ASP A 52 -32.59 -29.14 33.88
CA ASP A 52 -31.32 -28.42 33.99
C ASP A 52 -30.68 -27.77 32.75
N VAL A 53 -30.85 -26.46 32.77
CA VAL A 53 -30.08 -25.39 32.14
C VAL A 53 -28.58 -25.66 32.29
N ASP A 54 -27.91 -26.01 31.19
CA ASP A 54 -26.59 -25.49 30.88
C ASP A 54 -26.46 -25.35 29.36
N ASP A 55 -26.90 -24.18 28.88
CA ASP A 55 -26.70 -23.72 27.52
C ASP A 55 -25.20 -23.38 27.35
N SER A 56 -24.39 -24.43 27.16
CA SER A 56 -23.02 -24.30 26.66
C SER A 56 -22.95 -24.77 25.21
N PRO A 57 -23.25 -23.90 24.21
CA PRO A 57 -22.82 -24.16 22.86
C PRO A 57 -21.39 -23.64 22.67
N SER A 58 -20.49 -24.61 22.54
CA SER A 58 -19.46 -24.64 21.51
C SER A 58 -18.24 -23.72 21.63
N GLU A 59 -17.14 -24.32 22.07
CA GLU A 59 -15.75 -23.96 21.74
C GLU A 59 -15.43 -24.13 20.23
N ARG A 60 -16.28 -23.63 19.33
CA ARG A 60 -16.09 -23.75 17.87
C ARG A 60 -16.24 -22.44 17.11
N VAL A 61 -15.72 -21.32 17.61
CA VAL A 61 -15.49 -20.13 16.76
C VAL A 61 -14.33 -19.30 17.29
N ARG A 62 -13.10 -19.56 16.83
CA ARG A 62 -11.98 -18.59 16.93
C ARG A 62 -11.16 -18.55 15.64
N LEU A 63 -11.83 -18.21 14.54
CA LEU A 63 -11.22 -17.73 13.30
C LEU A 63 -11.33 -16.19 13.24
N ALA A 64 -10.48 -15.55 12.44
CA ALA A 64 -9.98 -14.16 12.52
C ALA A 64 -10.98 -12.99 12.44
N ALA A 65 -12.23 -13.15 12.86
CA ALA A 65 -13.30 -12.14 12.73
C ALA A 65 -13.81 -11.55 14.05
N ASN A 66 -13.50 -12.09 15.23
CA ASN A 66 -13.94 -11.49 16.51
C ASN A 66 -12.87 -10.60 17.16
N LYS A 67 -12.69 -9.41 16.60
CA LYS A 67 -12.28 -8.24 17.41
C LYS A 67 -13.42 -7.23 17.45
N PRO A 68 -13.70 -6.63 18.63
CA PRO A 68 -14.77 -5.65 18.75
C PRO A 68 -14.53 -4.49 17.78
N ARG A 69 -15.61 -4.11 17.06
CA ARG A 69 -15.74 -3.06 16.04
C ARG A 69 -15.11 -1.70 16.46
N ASN A 70 -14.87 -1.56 17.75
CA ASN A 70 -14.42 -0.41 18.52
C ASN A 70 -12.90 -0.20 18.45
N GLN A 71 -12.11 -1.21 18.05
CA GLN A 71 -10.63 -1.10 17.97
C GLN A 71 -10.12 -0.54 16.62
N ARG A 72 -10.99 -0.35 15.61
CA ARG A 72 -10.69 0.16 14.25
C ARG A 72 -10.48 1.70 14.17
N ARG A 73 -10.09 2.38 15.25
CA ARG A 73 -10.02 3.86 15.31
C ARG A 73 -8.68 4.50 14.89
N ASP A 74 -7.60 3.72 14.71
CA ASP A 74 -6.26 4.29 14.45
C ASP A 74 -5.75 4.03 13.02
N PHE A 75 -6.44 3.20 12.24
CA PHE A 75 -6.12 2.96 10.83
C PHE A 75 -7.11 3.71 9.94
N PRO A 76 -6.64 4.37 8.86
CA PRO A 76 -7.55 5.02 7.94
C PRO A 76 -8.52 3.98 7.37
N ARG A 77 -9.83 4.25 7.48
CA ARG A 77 -10.85 3.36 6.89
C ARG A 77 -10.72 3.40 5.37
N ILE A 78 -10.17 2.33 4.79
CA ILE A 78 -10.23 2.11 3.35
C ILE A 78 -11.66 1.70 3.00
N PRO A 79 -12.34 2.38 2.06
CA PRO A 79 -13.70 2.02 1.67
C PRO A 79 -13.76 0.59 1.13
N ARG A 80 -14.68 -0.23 1.68
CA ARG A 80 -14.95 -1.57 1.15
C ARG A 80 -15.55 -1.53 -0.26
N ARG A 81 -16.38 -0.52 -0.52
CA ARG A 81 -16.94 -0.27 -1.85
C ARG A 81 -16.10 0.78 -2.57
N ARG A 82 -15.92 0.57 -3.88
CA ARG A 82 -15.22 1.51 -4.75
C ARG A 82 -15.86 2.91 -4.68
N PRO A 83 -15.11 3.94 -4.28
CA PRO A 83 -15.59 5.32 -4.31
C PRO A 83 -15.93 5.78 -5.73
N ARG A 84 -16.95 6.63 -5.86
CA ARG A 84 -17.42 7.15 -7.16
C ARG A 84 -16.41 8.11 -7.77
N THR A 85 -15.82 8.97 -6.96
CA THR A 85 -14.91 10.02 -7.44
C THR A 85 -13.45 9.58 -7.43
N GLU A 86 -12.68 10.05 -8.40
CA GLU A 86 -11.24 9.82 -8.45
C GLU A 86 -10.52 10.41 -7.23
N LYS A 87 -10.97 11.59 -6.75
CA LYS A 87 -10.44 12.24 -5.55
C LYS A 87 -10.52 11.34 -4.31
N GLU A 88 -11.63 10.64 -4.13
CA GLU A 88 -11.80 9.70 -3.01
C GLU A 88 -10.96 8.44 -3.19
N ARG A 89 -10.85 7.91 -4.41
CA ARG A 89 -9.98 6.77 -4.69
C ARG A 89 -8.50 7.10 -4.44
N ASN A 90 -8.02 8.25 -4.92
CA ASN A 90 -6.65 8.72 -4.70
C ASN A 90 -6.38 8.99 -3.21
N ARG A 91 -7.40 9.44 -2.45
CA ARG A 91 -7.30 9.56 -0.98
C ARG A 91 -7.17 8.18 -0.32
N ALA A 92 -7.97 7.20 -0.75
CA ALA A 92 -7.89 5.83 -0.24
C ALA A 92 -6.52 5.21 -0.54
N LEU A 93 -6.01 5.36 -1.77
CA LEU A 93 -4.69 4.87 -2.16
C LEU A 93 -3.58 5.48 -1.28
N ARG A 94 -3.55 6.81 -1.11
CA ARG A 94 -2.55 7.48 -0.24
C ARG A 94 -2.63 7.06 1.22
N ASN A 95 -3.83 6.81 1.72
CA ASN A 95 -4.01 6.33 3.09
C ASN A 95 -3.51 4.89 3.25
N LEU A 96 -3.73 4.06 2.22
CA LEU A 96 -3.29 2.68 2.20
C LEU A 96 -1.77 2.57 2.07
N THR A 97 -1.13 3.34 1.18
CA THR A 97 0.34 3.32 1.02
C THR A 97 1.04 3.73 2.31
N LYS A 98 0.57 4.79 2.98
CA LYS A 98 1.08 5.19 4.30
C LYS A 98 0.95 4.10 5.36
N LEU A 99 -0.17 3.40 5.36
CA LEU A 99 -0.38 2.28 6.28
C LEU A 99 0.57 1.12 5.96
N VAL A 100 0.73 0.79 4.69
CA VAL A 100 1.66 -0.25 4.24
C VAL A 100 3.10 0.10 4.62
N ASP A 101 3.55 1.33 4.35
CA ASP A 101 4.87 1.83 4.77
C ASP A 101 5.07 1.69 6.29
N GLN A 102 4.07 2.06 7.10
CA GLN A 102 4.12 1.89 8.56
C GLN A 102 4.24 0.42 8.97
N LEU A 103 3.47 -0.48 8.36
CA LEU A 103 3.51 -1.91 8.71
C LEU A 103 4.85 -2.54 8.34
N ILE A 104 5.39 -2.22 7.16
CA ILE A 104 6.68 -2.76 6.68
C ILE A 104 7.84 -2.30 7.57
N GLN A 105 7.82 -1.04 8.03
CA GLN A 105 8.85 -0.51 8.92
C GLN A 105 8.81 -1.13 10.33
N GLU A 106 7.63 -1.60 10.76
CA GLU A 106 7.42 -2.16 12.10
C GLU A 106 7.82 -3.63 12.21
N ASP A 107 7.69 -4.42 11.14
CA ASP A 107 8.00 -5.86 11.18
C ASP A 107 8.19 -6.48 9.80
N GLU A 108 9.21 -7.33 9.68
CA GLU A 108 9.51 -8.08 8.45
C GLU A 108 8.40 -9.06 8.04
N VAL A 109 7.49 -9.41 8.95
CA VAL A 109 6.35 -10.27 8.63
C VAL A 109 5.43 -9.65 7.56
N PHE A 110 5.44 -8.33 7.40
CA PHE A 110 4.59 -7.59 6.46
C PHE A 110 5.21 -7.43 5.05
N ARG A 111 5.82 -8.47 4.48
CA ARG A 111 6.49 -8.38 3.16
C ARG A 111 5.63 -8.69 1.94
N SER A 112 4.40 -9.19 2.12
CA SER A 112 3.49 -9.48 1.00
C SER A 112 2.32 -8.51 0.98
N ILE A 113 2.18 -7.77 -0.12
CA ILE A 113 1.08 -6.82 -0.28
C ILE A 113 -0.28 -7.53 -0.27
N GLU A 114 -0.38 -8.71 -0.89
CA GLU A 114 -1.64 -9.47 -0.93
C GLU A 114 -2.07 -9.88 0.47
N VAL A 115 -1.13 -10.39 1.28
CA VAL A 115 -1.40 -10.76 2.67
C VAL A 115 -1.80 -9.54 3.51
N ILE A 116 -1.09 -8.42 3.34
CA ILE A 116 -1.43 -7.17 4.03
C ILE A 116 -2.86 -6.73 3.67
N LEU A 117 -3.20 -6.70 2.38
CA LEU A 117 -4.50 -6.25 1.91
C LEU A 117 -5.64 -7.16 2.40
N ASP A 118 -5.42 -8.48 2.37
CA ASP A 118 -6.38 -9.46 2.86
C ASP A 118 -6.59 -9.34 4.37
N VAL A 119 -5.53 -9.19 5.16
CA VAL A 119 -5.61 -8.99 6.61
C VAL A 119 -6.28 -7.66 6.96
N LEU A 120 -6.07 -6.62 6.14
CA LEU A 120 -6.73 -5.32 6.30
C LEU A 120 -8.20 -5.35 5.84
N ASP A 121 -8.67 -6.42 5.19
CA ASP A 121 -10.05 -6.57 4.72
C ASP A 121 -10.45 -5.37 3.83
N VAL A 122 -9.54 -5.00 2.92
CA VAL A 122 -9.81 -3.96 1.92
C VAL A 122 -10.79 -4.46 0.87
N GLY A 123 -11.54 -3.55 0.26
CA GLY A 123 -12.42 -3.91 -0.84
C GLY A 123 -11.64 -4.46 -2.03
N ASP A 124 -12.15 -5.52 -2.66
CA ASP A 124 -11.57 -6.19 -3.83
C ASP A 124 -11.30 -5.23 -5.02
N TRP A 125 -12.01 -4.10 -5.09
CA TRP A 125 -11.72 -3.03 -6.06
C TRP A 125 -10.28 -2.49 -5.95
N VAL A 126 -9.67 -2.50 -4.75
CA VAL A 126 -8.28 -2.05 -4.54
C VAL A 126 -7.32 -2.98 -5.26
N LEU A 127 -7.51 -4.29 -5.15
CA LEU A 127 -6.66 -5.26 -5.84
C LEU A 127 -6.83 -5.17 -7.36
N ARG A 128 -8.05 -4.96 -7.84
CA ARG A 128 -8.29 -4.83 -9.29
C ARG A 128 -7.68 -3.57 -9.90
N GLU A 129 -7.67 -2.46 -9.17
CA GLU A 129 -7.23 -1.16 -9.71
C GLU A 129 -5.78 -0.81 -9.37
N TYR A 130 -5.28 -1.26 -8.22
CA TYR A 130 -4.02 -0.76 -7.64
C TYR A 130 -3.01 -1.85 -7.31
N ARG A 131 -3.24 -3.12 -7.67
CA ARG A 131 -2.28 -4.22 -7.43
C ARG A 131 -0.86 -3.85 -7.87
N GLU A 132 -0.67 -3.45 -9.13
CA GLU A 132 0.67 -3.13 -9.66
C GLU A 132 1.29 -1.90 -9.00
N VAL A 133 0.47 -0.89 -8.68
CA VAL A 133 0.91 0.34 -8.01
C VAL A 133 1.37 0.04 -6.58
N LEU A 134 0.64 -0.80 -5.85
CA LEU A 134 0.98 -1.19 -4.48
C LEU A 134 2.14 -2.18 -4.44
N GLN A 135 2.20 -3.13 -5.40
CA GLN A 135 3.30 -4.08 -5.51
C GLN A 135 4.62 -3.35 -5.79
N THR A 136 4.65 -2.45 -6.78
CA THR A 136 5.87 -1.69 -7.09
C THR A 136 6.30 -0.74 -5.96
N HIS A 137 5.36 -0.26 -5.15
CA HIS A 137 5.65 0.59 -3.99
C HIS A 137 6.40 -0.15 -2.87
N ILE A 138 6.16 -1.45 -2.69
CA ILE A 138 6.81 -2.26 -1.66
C ILE A 138 8.03 -3.04 -2.17
N ASN A 139 8.32 -2.95 -3.48
CA ASN A 139 9.49 -3.60 -4.04
C ASN A 139 10.78 -3.04 -3.40
N PRO A 140 11.84 -3.86 -3.29
CA PRO A 140 13.13 -3.37 -2.81
C PRO A 140 13.64 -2.17 -3.61
N THR A 141 14.44 -1.33 -2.95
CA THR A 141 15.19 -0.24 -3.59
C THR A 141 16.09 -0.78 -4.70
N LYS A 142 16.35 0.06 -5.71
CA LYS A 142 17.21 -0.26 -6.86
C LYS A 142 18.47 0.59 -6.86
N THR A 143 19.52 0.17 -7.57
CA THR A 143 20.66 1.04 -7.88
C THR A 143 20.25 2.09 -8.92
N LEU A 144 21.09 3.10 -9.13
CA LEU A 144 20.80 4.13 -10.10
C LEU A 144 20.82 3.57 -11.54
N GLU A 145 21.73 2.66 -11.81
CA GLU A 145 21.88 1.94 -13.08
C GLU A 145 20.61 1.12 -13.39
N GLU A 146 20.12 0.34 -12.43
CA GLU A 146 18.88 -0.43 -12.57
C GLU A 146 17.68 0.48 -12.92
N LEU A 147 17.59 1.67 -12.30
CA LEU A 147 16.53 2.63 -12.56
C LEU A 147 16.64 3.30 -13.94
N HIS A 148 17.86 3.54 -14.43
CA HIS A 148 18.10 4.06 -15.78
C HIS A 148 17.74 3.01 -16.84
N GLU A 149 18.16 1.76 -16.66
CA GLU A 149 17.84 0.67 -17.59
C GLU A 149 16.33 0.44 -17.73
N ASP A 150 15.58 0.63 -16.63
CA ASP A 150 14.13 0.46 -16.61
C ASP A 150 13.38 1.55 -17.38
N VAL A 151 13.98 2.70 -17.69
CA VAL A 151 13.33 3.78 -18.48
C VAL A 151 12.79 3.24 -19.81
N PHE A 152 13.54 2.37 -20.46
CA PHE A 152 13.22 1.78 -21.76
C PHE A 152 12.20 0.64 -21.69
N LYS A 153 11.81 0.22 -20.48
CA LYS A 153 10.85 -0.87 -20.25
C LYS A 153 9.46 -0.29 -19.94
N THR A 154 8.42 -1.03 -20.32
CA THR A 154 7.05 -0.76 -19.85
C THR A 154 6.76 -1.63 -18.65
N ILE A 155 6.79 -1.03 -17.46
CA ILE A 155 6.55 -1.73 -16.18
C ILE A 155 5.27 -1.17 -15.55
N PRO A 156 4.19 -1.96 -15.45
CA PRO A 156 2.96 -1.54 -14.77
C PRO A 156 3.22 -1.01 -13.35
N GLY A 157 2.47 0.00 -12.92
CA GLY A 157 2.65 0.63 -11.61
C GLY A 157 3.81 1.63 -11.50
N THR A 158 4.56 1.86 -12.58
CA THR A 158 5.71 2.78 -12.61
C THR A 158 5.54 3.91 -13.62
N GLN A 159 6.35 4.96 -13.47
CA GLN A 159 6.45 6.11 -14.38
C GLN A 159 7.91 6.53 -14.56
N VAL A 160 8.20 7.19 -15.69
CA VAL A 160 9.49 7.86 -15.90
C VAL A 160 9.51 9.15 -15.11
N HIS A 161 10.60 9.38 -14.40
CA HIS A 161 10.88 10.56 -13.59
C HIS A 161 12.14 11.22 -14.09
N HIS A 162 12.16 12.55 -14.08
CA HIS A 162 13.37 13.31 -14.32
C HIS A 162 14.07 13.58 -12.98
N ILE A 163 15.34 13.17 -12.85
CA ILE A 163 16.17 13.45 -11.65
C ILE A 163 16.28 14.96 -11.45
N VAL A 164 16.64 15.69 -12.51
CA VAL A 164 16.52 17.14 -12.61
C VAL A 164 15.15 17.49 -13.16
N GLU A 165 14.32 18.13 -12.35
CA GLU A 165 12.94 18.43 -12.69
C GLU A 165 12.80 19.29 -13.95
N GLN A 166 12.05 18.76 -14.92
CA GLN A 166 11.90 19.30 -16.27
C GLN A 166 11.45 20.77 -16.30
N GLY A 167 10.43 21.14 -15.53
CA GLY A 167 9.84 22.48 -15.58
C GLY A 167 10.81 23.58 -15.12
N SER A 168 11.45 23.40 -13.98
CA SER A 168 12.42 24.34 -13.43
C SER A 168 13.72 24.39 -14.23
N ALA A 169 14.15 23.27 -14.83
CA ALA A 169 15.31 23.26 -15.72
C ALA A 169 15.02 24.03 -17.01
N TYR A 170 13.85 23.81 -17.61
CA TYR A 170 13.44 24.53 -18.82
C TYR A 170 13.31 26.05 -18.56
N GLN A 171 12.72 26.44 -17.43
CA GLN A 171 12.59 27.86 -17.03
C GLN A 171 13.93 28.56 -16.87
N ASP A 172 14.97 27.83 -16.46
CA ASP A 172 16.30 28.38 -16.23
C ASP A 172 17.24 28.20 -17.45
N GLY A 173 16.67 27.84 -18.61
CA GLY A 173 17.37 27.86 -19.90
C GLY A 173 18.22 26.62 -20.20
N PHE A 174 18.06 25.52 -19.44
CA PHE A 174 18.77 24.28 -19.76
C PHE A 174 18.23 23.66 -21.06
N PRO A 175 19.11 23.10 -21.92
CA PRO A 175 18.70 22.56 -23.19
C PRO A 175 17.89 21.27 -23.02
N ARG A 176 16.91 21.04 -23.91
CA ARG A 176 16.13 19.79 -23.93
C ARG A 176 17.01 18.55 -24.03
N SER A 177 18.12 18.63 -24.74
CA SER A 177 19.07 17.51 -24.87
C SER A 177 19.67 17.07 -23.54
N ALA A 178 19.75 17.95 -22.53
CA ALA A 178 20.17 17.58 -21.17
C ALA A 178 18.97 17.15 -20.31
N ILE A 179 17.81 17.80 -20.48
CA ILE A 179 16.59 17.49 -19.74
C ILE A 179 16.07 16.10 -20.07
N ASP A 180 15.93 15.79 -21.36
CA ASP A 180 15.38 14.53 -21.86
C ASP A 180 16.48 13.46 -22.02
N ALA A 181 17.70 13.72 -21.52
CA ALA A 181 18.82 12.78 -21.58
C ALA A 181 18.57 11.53 -20.74
N SER A 182 19.00 10.37 -21.22
CA SER A 182 18.77 9.09 -20.52
C SER A 182 19.37 9.03 -19.11
N ASP A 183 20.49 9.74 -18.88
CA ASP A 183 21.15 9.84 -17.57
C ASP A 183 20.45 10.80 -16.58
N ASN A 184 19.44 11.53 -17.06
CA ASN A 184 18.52 12.32 -16.25
C ASN A 184 17.17 11.64 -16.03
N LEU A 185 16.90 10.51 -16.70
CA LEU A 185 15.63 9.79 -16.61
C LEU A 185 15.77 8.52 -15.78
N VAL A 186 14.83 8.26 -14.89
CA VAL A 186 14.73 7.01 -14.11
C VAL A 186 13.30 6.52 -14.10
N ARG A 187 13.07 5.20 -14.11
CA ARG A 187 11.73 4.64 -13.95
C ARG A 187 11.47 4.24 -12.50
N ILE A 188 10.43 4.81 -11.90
CA ILE A 188 10.16 4.69 -10.46
C ILE A 188 8.68 4.34 -10.20
N PRO A 189 8.31 3.79 -9.04
CA PRO A 189 6.92 3.53 -8.69
C PRO A 189 6.08 4.82 -8.71
N ILE A 190 4.83 4.74 -9.17
CA ILE A 190 3.92 5.89 -9.29
C ILE A 190 3.75 6.63 -7.96
N VAL A 191 3.57 5.87 -6.87
CA VAL A 191 3.41 6.45 -5.52
C VAL A 191 4.63 7.29 -5.15
N ARG A 192 5.85 6.78 -5.40
CA ARG A 192 7.10 7.50 -5.09
C ARG A 192 7.30 8.70 -6.00
N HIS A 193 6.89 8.63 -7.27
CA HIS A 193 6.89 9.77 -8.18
C HIS A 193 6.03 10.93 -7.65
N GLU A 194 4.82 10.63 -7.19
CA GLU A 194 3.92 11.62 -6.59
C GLU A 194 4.49 12.21 -5.30
N GLU A 195 5.09 11.39 -4.44
CA GLU A 195 5.70 11.83 -3.17
C GLU A 195 6.87 12.77 -3.39
N ILE A 196 7.78 12.42 -4.31
CA ILE A 196 8.91 13.27 -4.70
C ILE A 196 8.38 14.59 -5.28
N THR A 197 7.43 14.54 -6.21
CA THR A 197 6.81 15.73 -6.81
C THR A 197 6.18 16.62 -5.74
N GLY A 198 5.47 16.02 -4.77
CA GLY A 198 4.87 16.71 -3.63
C GLY A 198 5.93 17.37 -2.74
N TRP A 199 7.03 16.68 -2.47
CA TRP A 199 8.14 17.21 -1.68
C TRP A 199 8.81 18.41 -2.36
N PHE A 200 9.07 18.34 -3.67
CA PHE A 200 9.56 19.49 -4.45
C PHE A 200 8.60 20.67 -4.47
N ASN A 201 7.32 20.45 -4.18
CA ASN A 201 6.27 21.47 -4.09
C ASN A 201 6.03 22.00 -2.68
N THR A 202 6.64 21.40 -1.66
CA THR A 202 6.37 21.72 -0.26
C THR A 202 7.46 22.61 0.31
N ARG A 203 7.08 23.67 1.03
CA ARG A 203 8.04 24.54 1.72
C ARG A 203 8.81 23.73 2.77
N ASN A 204 10.12 23.93 2.85
CA ASN A 204 10.97 23.14 3.71
C ASN A 204 11.99 24.04 4.45
N PRO A 205 12.11 23.92 5.79
CA PRO A 205 13.11 24.66 6.57
C PRO A 205 14.54 24.48 6.06
N ARG A 206 14.90 23.30 5.52
CA ARG A 206 16.21 23.00 4.91
C ARG A 206 16.58 24.00 3.81
N PHE A 207 15.60 24.58 3.13
CA PHE A 207 15.79 25.53 2.04
C PHE A 207 15.40 26.97 2.43
N GLY A 208 15.43 27.28 3.72
CA GLY A 208 15.05 28.59 4.25
C GLY A 208 13.55 28.88 4.09
N GLY A 209 12.70 27.87 4.25
CA GLY A 209 11.24 28.00 4.10
C GLY A 209 10.75 28.11 2.66
N ARG A 210 11.64 27.95 1.67
CA ARG A 210 11.31 27.86 0.24
C ARG A 210 10.97 26.42 -0.15
N LYS A 211 10.28 26.26 -1.28
CA LYS A 211 10.12 24.94 -1.91
C LYS A 211 11.47 24.52 -2.51
N PRO A 212 11.82 23.21 -2.54
CA PRO A 212 13.05 22.75 -3.18
C PRO A 212 13.20 23.28 -4.62
N ARG A 213 12.12 23.27 -5.41
CA ARG A 213 12.13 23.81 -6.79
C ARG A 213 12.44 25.31 -6.88
N GLU A 214 12.03 26.10 -5.88
CA GLU A 214 12.30 27.54 -5.83
C GLU A 214 13.75 27.80 -5.40
N TYR A 215 14.24 26.99 -4.46
CA TYR A 215 15.63 27.04 -3.99
C TYR A 215 16.65 26.67 -5.08
N LEU A 216 16.25 25.82 -6.02
CA LEU A 216 17.07 25.41 -7.16
C LEU A 216 17.13 26.44 -8.29
N ARG A 217 16.34 27.52 -8.26
CA ARG A 217 16.39 28.54 -9.33
C ARG A 217 17.77 29.18 -9.43
N GLY A 218 18.27 29.30 -10.66
CA GLY A 218 19.61 29.82 -10.96
C GLY A 218 20.78 28.89 -10.57
N ARG A 219 20.51 27.71 -10.00
CA ARG A 219 21.54 26.72 -9.65
C ARG A 219 21.98 25.89 -10.84
N THR A 220 23.19 25.36 -10.76
CA THR A 220 23.81 24.55 -11.80
C THR A 220 23.07 23.22 -11.99
N TRP A 221 23.32 22.57 -13.14
CA TRP A 221 22.77 21.25 -13.44
C TRP A 221 23.16 20.21 -12.36
N GLU A 222 24.43 20.19 -11.95
CA GLU A 222 24.96 19.26 -10.96
C GLU A 222 24.30 19.44 -9.59
N GLU A 223 24.05 20.68 -9.15
CA GLU A 223 23.37 20.95 -7.89
C GLU A 223 21.93 20.42 -7.89
N ARG A 224 21.22 20.57 -9.02
CA ARG A 224 19.87 20.01 -9.18
C ARG A 224 19.90 18.50 -9.20
N ARG A 225 20.83 17.92 -9.95
CA ARG A 225 20.96 16.48 -10.10
C ARG A 225 21.27 15.84 -8.75
N LYS A 226 22.19 16.44 -7.99
CA LYS A 226 22.50 16.02 -6.61
C LYS A 226 21.25 16.02 -5.73
N LEU A 227 20.45 17.10 -5.75
CA LEU A 227 19.23 17.16 -4.95
C LEU A 227 18.16 16.14 -5.41
N GLY A 228 18.06 15.89 -6.72
CA GLY A 228 17.20 14.86 -7.29
C GLY A 228 17.58 13.45 -6.82
N ILE A 229 18.87 13.11 -6.86
CA ILE A 229 19.42 11.85 -6.33
C ILE A 229 19.16 11.72 -4.82
N GLU A 230 19.38 12.79 -4.05
CA GLU A 230 19.03 12.82 -2.63
C GLU A 230 17.53 12.59 -2.37
N ALA A 231 16.65 13.11 -3.24
CA ALA A 231 15.23 12.85 -3.15
C ALA A 231 14.90 11.37 -3.42
N LEU A 232 15.50 10.76 -4.43
CA LEU A 232 15.32 9.32 -4.71
C LEU A 232 15.77 8.44 -3.54
N MET A 233 16.88 8.77 -2.88
CA MET A 233 17.31 8.07 -1.66
C MET A 233 16.38 8.32 -0.48
N LYS A 234 15.92 9.57 -0.31
CA LYS A 234 15.01 9.96 0.78
C LYS A 234 13.69 9.20 0.74
N PHE A 235 13.17 8.94 -0.46
CA PHE A 235 11.91 8.24 -0.68
C PHE A 235 12.10 6.75 -0.97
N GLU A 236 13.27 6.18 -0.61
CA GLU A 236 13.55 4.75 -0.68
C GLU A 236 13.26 4.15 -2.07
N VAL A 237 13.60 4.92 -3.11
CA VAL A 237 13.60 4.46 -4.50
C VAL A 237 15.00 3.97 -4.87
N LEU A 238 16.01 4.74 -4.47
CA LEU A 238 17.42 4.50 -4.74
C LEU A 238 18.11 3.93 -3.50
N LYS A 239 18.93 2.89 -3.69
CA LYS A 239 19.82 2.33 -2.66
C LYS A 239 20.74 3.43 -2.10
N ARG A 240 20.99 3.39 -0.80
CA ARG A 240 21.91 4.30 -0.11
C ARG A 240 23.36 3.85 -0.30
#